data_AF-A0A833A3B0-F1
#
_entry.id   AF-A0A833A3B0-F1
#
_cell.length_a   1.000
_cell.length_b   1.000
_cell.length_c   1.000
_cell.angle_alpha   90.00
_cell.angle_beta   90.00
_cell.angle_gamma   90.00
#
_symmetry.space_group_name_H-M   'P 1'
#
loop_
_entity.id
_entity.type
_entity.pdbx_description
1 polymer ?
#
loop_
_entity_poly.entity_id
_entity_poly.type
_entity_poly.pdbx_seq_one_letter_code
_entity_poly.pdbx_strand_id
1 'polypeptide(L)'
;MVLKKLLIALTCFLISLTILSYISSEIFLSFTEKNFIKSIVDKQLKENLKKEDVEMIIKACEINPSFSFSVHQINFSCSEFIGKNYSEIINYLSNKIVNEFYEREIECEIIECLQSGKFDVILSKQGNIFFEKLKTFSFYASILLALFLLFFTKSFVSWSRKLGYSLLFTALPLYAFNFALPKTLENITPEEIKEFIPIIIEKLYYSNELLLVLSILGFLLIIISYIIEEIKKRKVKAQEL
;
A
#
# COMPACT_ATOMS: atom_id res chain seq x y z
N MET A 1 1.57 1.10 -40.92
CA MET A 1 2.19 0.02 -40.11
C MET A 1 2.90 0.52 -38.87
N VAL A 2 3.65 1.64 -38.94
CA VAL A 2 4.35 2.25 -37.80
C VAL A 2 3.39 2.69 -36.68
N LEU A 3 2.33 3.45 -37.01
CA LEU A 3 1.33 3.93 -36.04
C LEU A 3 0.72 2.81 -35.18
N LYS A 4 0.38 1.67 -35.78
CA LYS A 4 -0.18 0.52 -35.06
C LYS A 4 0.81 -0.08 -34.05
N LYS A 5 2.10 -0.17 -34.40
CA LYS A 5 3.14 -0.64 -33.47
C LYS A 5 3.32 0.33 -32.31
N LEU A 6 3.28 1.63 -32.59
CA LEU A 6 3.35 2.68 -31.57
C LEU A 6 2.17 2.60 -30.59
N LEU A 7 0.93 2.48 -31.09
CA LEU A 7 -0.26 2.34 -30.25
C LEU A 7 -0.20 1.12 -29.33
N ILE A 8 0.28 -0.01 -29.85
CA ILE A 8 0.48 -1.24 -29.06
C ILE A 8 1.52 -1.01 -27.95
N ALA A 9 2.68 -0.42 -28.28
CA ALA A 9 3.72 -0.15 -27.32
C ALA A 9 3.25 0.81 -26.22
N LEU A 10 2.55 1.88 -26.61
CA LEU A 10 1.92 2.83 -25.68
C LEU A 10 0.91 2.14 -24.78
N THR A 11 0.06 1.26 -25.33
CA THR A 11 -0.93 0.52 -24.53
C THR A 11 -0.25 -0.41 -23.53
N CYS A 12 0.79 -1.15 -23.94
CA CYS A 12 1.60 -1.98 -23.02
C CYS A 12 2.22 -1.13 -21.90
N PHE A 13 2.78 0.03 -22.24
CA PHE A 13 3.35 0.95 -21.25
C PHE A 13 2.31 1.45 -20.26
N LEU A 14 1.13 1.87 -20.76
CA LEU A 14 0.02 2.32 -19.91
C LEU A 14 -0.49 1.20 -19.01
N ILE A 15 -0.58 -0.05 -19.49
CA ILE A 15 -0.93 -1.22 -18.67
C ILE A 15 0.08 -1.37 -17.53
N SER A 16 1.38 -1.32 -17.82
CA SER A 16 2.41 -1.42 -16.79
C SER A 16 2.30 -0.28 -15.77
N LEU A 17 2.01 0.94 -16.23
CA LEU A 17 1.83 2.10 -15.35
C LEU A 17 0.61 1.97 -14.45
N THR A 18 -0.53 1.50 -14.97
CA THR A 18 -1.76 1.32 -14.16
C THR A 18 -1.60 0.19 -13.16
N ILE A 19 -0.91 -0.90 -13.53
CA ILE A 19 -0.59 -1.99 -12.59
C ILE A 19 0.38 -1.51 -11.51
N LEU A 20 1.41 -0.74 -11.89
CA LEU A 20 2.32 -0.13 -10.92
C LEU A 20 1.56 0.78 -9.94
N SER A 21 0.68 1.64 -10.47
CA SER A 21 -0.17 2.50 -9.64
C SER A 21 -1.09 1.70 -8.73
N TYR A 22 -1.67 0.59 -9.19
CA TYR A 22 -2.45 -0.32 -8.37
C TYR A 22 -1.64 -0.88 -7.20
N ILE A 23 -0.44 -1.42 -7.48
CA ILE A 23 0.45 -1.99 -6.45
C ILE A 23 0.87 -0.91 -5.45
N SER A 24 1.30 0.26 -5.93
CA SER A 24 1.68 1.37 -5.05
C SER A 24 0.50 1.81 -4.18
N SER A 25 -0.71 1.90 -4.72
CA SER A 25 -1.89 2.28 -3.95
C SER A 25 -2.24 1.24 -2.88
N GLU A 26 -2.09 -0.05 -3.17
CA GLU A 26 -2.28 -1.12 -2.18
C GLU A 26 -1.26 -1.01 -1.05
N ILE A 27 0.01 -0.74 -1.38
CA ILE A 27 1.07 -0.51 -0.39
C ILE A 27 0.70 0.69 0.50
N PHE A 28 0.34 1.83 -0.10
CA PHE A 28 -0.06 3.02 0.66
C PHE A 28 -1.32 2.80 1.50
N LEU A 29 -2.31 2.06 0.99
CA LEU A 29 -3.48 1.68 1.78
C LEU A 29 -3.08 0.95 3.06
N SER A 30 -2.18 -0.01 2.97
CA SER A 30 -1.73 -0.77 4.14
C SER A 30 -1.04 0.09 5.21
N PHE A 31 -0.40 1.20 4.80
CA PHE A 31 0.23 2.17 5.71
C PHE A 31 -0.76 3.19 6.27
N THR A 32 -1.86 3.43 5.58
CA THR A 32 -2.92 4.36 6.00
C THR A 32 -4.04 3.67 6.76
N GLU A 33 -3.98 2.35 6.95
CA GLU A 33 -4.94 1.65 7.78
C GLU A 33 -4.87 2.13 9.23
N LYS A 34 -6.02 2.45 9.81
CA LYS A 34 -6.15 2.86 11.21
C LYS A 34 -5.48 1.90 12.18
N ASN A 35 -5.57 0.59 11.93
CA ASN A 35 -4.95 -0.44 12.76
C ASN A 35 -3.42 -0.40 12.69
N PHE A 36 -2.85 -0.07 11.53
CA PHE A 36 -1.41 0.09 11.36
C PHE A 36 -0.91 1.29 12.16
N ILE A 37 -1.56 2.45 12.00
CA ILE A 37 -1.23 3.66 12.77
C ILE A 37 -1.35 3.39 14.27
N LYS A 38 -2.41 2.68 14.68
CA LYS A 38 -2.56 2.24 16.08
C LYS A 38 -1.41 1.37 16.56
N SER A 39 -0.92 0.43 15.76
CA SER A 39 0.20 -0.43 16.16
C SER A 39 1.49 0.37 16.40
N ILE A 40 1.71 1.43 15.62
CA ILE A 40 2.84 2.36 15.80
C ILE A 40 2.67 3.14 17.11
N VAL A 41 1.49 3.72 17.34
CA VAL A 41 1.19 4.48 18.57
C VAL A 41 1.28 3.59 19.80
N ASP A 42 0.75 2.36 19.75
CA ASP A 42 0.84 1.37 20.84
C ASP A 42 2.29 1.06 21.20
N LYS A 43 3.16 0.90 20.20
CA LYS A 43 4.58 0.62 20.40
C LYS A 43 5.27 1.82 21.07
N GLN A 44 5.08 3.02 20.53
CA GLN A 44 5.66 4.24 21.09
C GLN A 44 5.17 4.52 22.52
N LEU A 45 3.89 4.28 22.82
CA LEU A 45 3.37 4.45 24.18
C LEU A 45 3.98 3.43 25.14
N LYS A 46 4.15 2.16 24.75
CA LYS A 46 4.75 1.13 25.60
C LYS A 46 6.24 1.36 25.87
N GLU A 47 6.97 1.90 24.90
CA GLU A 47 8.40 2.20 25.04
C GLU A 47 8.64 3.45 25.89
N ASN A 48 7.74 4.45 25.82
CA ASN A 48 7.92 5.73 26.51
C ASN A 48 7.17 5.87 27.84
N LEU A 49 6.01 5.24 28.03
CA LEU A 49 5.29 5.24 29.31
C LEU A 49 5.67 4.03 30.15
N LYS A 50 6.44 4.28 31.21
CA LYS A 50 6.73 3.26 32.22
C LYS A 50 5.48 2.93 33.02
N LYS A 51 5.45 1.72 33.59
CA LYS A 51 4.31 1.26 34.38
C LYS A 51 4.09 2.15 35.61
N GLU A 52 5.17 2.63 36.21
CA GLU A 52 5.15 3.50 37.38
C GLU A 52 4.49 4.86 37.07
N ASP A 53 4.70 5.41 35.87
CA ASP A 53 4.11 6.69 35.44
C ASP A 53 2.60 6.56 35.31
N VAL A 54 2.13 5.45 34.72
CA VAL A 54 0.70 5.16 34.59
C VAL A 54 0.06 4.93 35.95
N GLU A 55 0.72 4.22 36.86
CA GLU A 55 0.21 4.01 38.22
C GLU A 55 0.09 5.33 39.00
N MET A 56 1.01 6.28 38.80
CA MET A 56 0.89 7.63 39.36
C MET A 56 -0.31 8.39 38.78
N ILE A 57 -0.54 8.30 37.46
CA ILE A 57 -1.70 8.94 36.82
C ILE A 57 -3.01 8.35 37.36
N ILE A 58 -3.11 7.03 37.50
CA ILE A 58 -4.31 6.37 38.08
C ILE A 58 -4.58 6.91 39.48
N LYS A 59 -3.56 6.90 40.35
CA LYS A 59 -3.71 7.39 41.74
C LYS A 59 -4.12 8.87 41.78
N ALA A 60 -3.54 9.71 40.92
CA ALA A 60 -3.92 11.12 40.82
C ALA A 60 -5.39 11.28 40.37
N CYS A 61 -5.83 10.46 39.42
CA CYS A 61 -7.21 10.46 38.93
C CYS A 61 -8.23 9.88 39.92
N GLU A 62 -7.83 8.95 40.80
CA GLU A 62 -8.68 8.49 41.92
C GLU A 62 -8.92 9.59 42.95
N ILE A 63 -7.93 10.45 43.19
CA ILE A 63 -8.05 11.61 44.11
C ILE A 63 -8.96 12.69 43.52
N ASN A 64 -8.90 12.92 42.21
CA ASN A 64 -9.71 13.94 41.55
C ASN A 64 -10.38 13.42 40.25
N PRO A 65 -11.50 12.68 40.37
CA PRO A 65 -12.16 12.03 39.23
C PRO A 65 -12.67 12.98 38.15
N SER A 66 -12.96 14.23 38.51
CA SER A 66 -13.49 15.27 37.61
C SER A 66 -12.38 16.04 36.88
N PHE A 67 -11.11 15.78 37.19
CA PHE A 67 -10.00 16.43 36.50
C PHE A 67 -9.97 16.03 35.03
N SER A 68 -9.85 17.03 34.16
CA SER A 68 -9.62 16.83 32.74
C SER A 68 -8.40 17.63 32.31
N PHE A 69 -7.62 17.06 31.41
CA PHE A 69 -6.41 17.69 30.88
C PHE A 69 -6.37 17.52 29.37
N SER A 70 -5.70 18.45 28.69
CA SER A 70 -5.55 18.42 27.24
C SER A 70 -4.09 18.30 26.86
N VAL A 71 -3.76 17.34 25.99
CA VAL A 71 -2.44 17.24 25.36
C VAL A 71 -2.62 17.41 23.87
N HIS A 72 -2.07 18.48 23.30
CA HIS A 72 -2.16 18.78 21.86
C HIS A 72 -3.60 18.69 21.32
N GLN A 73 -4.55 19.30 22.04
CA GLN A 73 -6.00 19.34 21.74
C GLN A 73 -6.76 18.04 21.99
N ILE A 74 -6.10 16.97 22.44
CA ILE A 74 -6.77 15.74 22.88
C ILE A 74 -7.14 15.86 24.35
N ASN A 75 -8.43 15.88 24.64
CA ASN A 75 -8.96 16.04 26.00
C ASN A 75 -9.10 14.69 26.70
N PHE A 76 -8.37 14.46 27.78
CA PHE A 76 -8.45 13.27 28.62
C PHE A 76 -9.24 13.58 29.90
N SER A 77 -10.17 12.69 30.28
CA SER A 77 -10.88 12.80 31.55
C SER A 77 -10.39 11.74 32.52
N CYS A 78 -10.09 12.11 33.77
CA CYS A 78 -9.66 11.17 34.81
C CYS A 78 -10.70 10.07 35.08
N SER A 79 -11.99 10.36 34.88
CA SER A 79 -13.06 9.36 34.94
C SER A 79 -12.86 8.16 33.99
N GLU A 80 -12.10 8.35 32.90
CA GLU A 80 -11.85 7.32 31.89
C GLU A 80 -10.67 6.40 32.27
N PHE A 81 -9.93 6.69 33.35
CA PHE A 81 -8.80 5.92 33.85
C PHE A 81 -9.14 5.08 35.10
N ILE A 82 -10.20 5.44 35.83
CA ILE A 82 -10.60 4.77 37.08
C ILE A 82 -10.94 3.30 36.81
N GLY A 83 -10.34 2.40 37.60
CA GLY A 83 -10.57 0.96 37.51
C GLY A 83 -9.90 0.27 36.33
N LYS A 84 -9.09 0.98 35.53
CA LYS A 84 -8.32 0.39 34.43
C LYS A 84 -6.92 -0.01 34.85
N ASN A 85 -6.43 -1.11 34.31
CA ASN A 85 -5.04 -1.53 34.46
C ASN A 85 -4.12 -0.85 33.41
N TYR A 86 -2.81 -1.05 33.54
CA TYR A 86 -1.80 -0.48 32.62
C TYR A 86 -2.11 -0.77 31.14
N SER A 87 -2.44 -2.02 30.78
CA SER A 87 -2.70 -2.42 29.41
C SER A 87 -3.95 -1.72 28.84
N GLU A 88 -5.00 -1.62 29.66
CA GLU A 88 -6.25 -0.95 29.31
C GLU A 88 -6.07 0.56 29.11
N ILE A 89 -5.22 1.20 29.92
CA ILE A 89 -4.89 2.61 29.77
C ILE A 89 -4.09 2.85 28.50
N ILE A 90 -3.06 2.06 28.23
CA ILE A 90 -2.27 2.19 26.99
C ILE A 90 -3.17 2.03 25.76
N ASN A 91 -4.02 0.99 25.74
CA ASN A 91 -4.98 0.78 24.64
C ASN A 91 -5.97 1.95 24.53
N TYR A 92 -6.45 2.49 25.65
CA TYR A 92 -7.35 3.63 25.68
C TYR A 92 -6.68 4.90 25.10
N LEU A 93 -5.48 5.25 25.59
CA LEU A 93 -4.69 6.38 25.10
C LEU A 93 -4.42 6.25 23.61
N SER A 94 -3.95 5.08 23.17
CA SER A 94 -3.68 4.78 21.77
C SER A 94 -4.92 4.96 20.89
N ASN A 95 -6.05 4.35 21.27
CA ASN A 95 -7.30 4.51 20.52
C ASN A 95 -7.73 5.98 20.42
N LYS A 96 -7.59 6.74 21.51
CA LYS A 96 -7.97 8.15 21.55
C LYS A 96 -7.07 9.01 20.66
N ILE A 97 -5.76 8.83 20.76
CA ILE A 97 -4.77 9.51 19.90
C ILE A 97 -5.03 9.19 18.42
N VAL A 98 -5.19 7.91 18.11
CA VAL A 98 -5.42 7.46 16.73
C VAL A 98 -6.75 7.98 16.20
N ASN A 99 -7.83 7.96 16.99
CA ASN A 99 -9.13 8.49 16.56
C ASN A 99 -9.06 9.98 16.27
N GLU A 100 -8.49 10.77 17.17
CA GLU A 100 -8.38 12.23 17.03
C GLU A 100 -7.45 12.63 15.88
N PHE A 101 -6.41 11.84 15.59
CA PHE A 101 -5.52 12.08 14.46
C PHE A 101 -6.13 11.59 13.12
N TYR A 102 -6.62 10.35 13.09
CA TYR A 102 -7.06 9.67 11.87
C TYR A 102 -8.40 10.19 11.35
N GLU A 103 -9.35 10.48 12.25
CA GLU A 103 -10.68 10.99 11.90
C GLU A 103 -10.71 12.52 11.78
N ARG A 104 -9.58 13.21 11.99
CA ARG A 104 -9.51 14.66 11.88
C ARG A 104 -10.01 15.12 10.51
N GLU A 105 -10.99 16.01 10.51
CA GLU A 105 -11.44 16.66 9.29
C GLU A 105 -10.36 17.64 8.83
N ILE A 106 -9.85 17.41 7.61
CA ILE A 106 -8.88 18.27 6.96
C ILE A 106 -9.62 19.06 5.89
N GLU A 107 -9.51 20.39 5.95
CA GLU A 107 -10.32 21.32 5.14
C GLU A 107 -9.94 21.34 3.65
N CYS A 108 -8.74 20.87 3.30
CA CYS A 108 -8.25 20.86 1.92
C CYS A 108 -8.44 19.49 1.25
N GLU A 109 -8.51 19.47 -0.08
CA GLU A 109 -8.39 18.21 -0.83
C GLU A 109 -6.95 17.68 -0.74
N ILE A 110 -6.75 16.36 -0.79
CA ILE A 110 -5.43 15.74 -0.61
C ILE A 110 -4.33 16.33 -1.49
N ILE A 111 -4.62 16.58 -2.78
CA ILE A 111 -3.62 17.13 -3.70
C ILE A 111 -3.24 18.55 -3.27
N GLU A 112 -4.22 19.36 -2.86
CA GLU A 112 -3.99 20.72 -2.38
C GLU A 112 -3.23 20.72 -1.04
N CYS A 113 -3.58 19.82 -0.13
CA CYS A 113 -2.87 19.63 1.13
C CYS A 113 -1.39 19.30 0.89
N LEU A 114 -1.11 18.35 0.00
CA LEU A 114 0.26 17.97 -0.37
C LEU A 114 1.04 19.11 -1.02
N GLN A 115 0.39 19.89 -1.90
CA GLN A 115 1.01 21.08 -2.51
C GLN A 115 1.33 22.16 -1.47
N SER A 116 0.53 22.27 -0.41
CA SER A 116 0.76 23.18 0.72
C SER A 116 1.77 22.65 1.76
N GLY A 117 2.29 21.43 1.58
CA GLY A 117 3.25 20.80 2.51
C GLY A 117 2.62 20.09 3.71
N LYS A 118 1.29 19.90 3.72
CA LYS A 118 0.58 19.11 4.74
C LYS A 118 0.58 17.64 4.38
N PHE A 119 1.64 16.93 4.76
CA PHE A 119 1.83 15.49 4.45
C PHE A 119 1.11 14.55 5.41
N ASP A 120 0.69 15.04 6.58
CA ASP A 120 -0.12 14.30 7.57
C ASP A 120 -1.45 13.81 6.99
N VAL A 121 -2.00 14.52 6.00
CA VAL A 121 -3.19 14.10 5.24
C VAL A 121 -3.07 12.70 4.65
N ILE A 122 -1.85 12.24 4.32
CA ILE A 122 -1.61 10.91 3.74
C ILE A 122 -2.06 9.83 4.73
N LEU A 123 -1.74 9.98 6.01
CA LEU A 123 -2.03 9.01 7.07
C LEU A 123 -3.43 9.20 7.69
N SER A 124 -4.24 10.10 7.14
CA SER A 124 -5.61 10.33 7.62
C SER A 124 -6.62 9.38 6.95
N LYS A 125 -7.86 9.38 7.46
CA LYS A 125 -8.99 8.74 6.81
C LYS A 125 -9.22 9.23 5.38
N GLN A 126 -9.03 10.51 5.12
CA GLN A 126 -9.13 11.05 3.77
C GLN A 126 -8.08 10.40 2.85
N GLY A 127 -6.83 10.29 3.33
CA GLY A 127 -5.74 9.64 2.62
C GLY A 127 -6.06 8.19 2.28
N ASN A 128 -6.56 7.43 3.25
CA ASN A 128 -7.00 6.05 3.05
C ASN A 128 -8.08 5.94 1.95
N ILE A 129 -9.13 6.78 2.01
CA ILE A 129 -10.20 6.81 1.00
C ILE A 129 -9.65 7.15 -0.39
N PHE A 130 -8.68 8.06 -0.47
CA PHE A 130 -8.06 8.44 -1.74
C PHE A 130 -7.27 7.28 -2.36
N PHE A 131 -6.43 6.59 -1.58
CA PHE A 131 -5.70 5.44 -2.09
C PHE A 131 -6.63 4.27 -2.43
N GLU A 132 -7.76 4.12 -1.75
CA GLU A 132 -8.79 3.13 -2.08
C GLU A 132 -9.42 3.40 -3.45
N LYS A 133 -9.80 4.67 -3.69
CA LYS A 133 -10.31 5.12 -4.99
C LYS A 133 -9.27 4.97 -6.08
N LEU A 134 -8.02 5.36 -5.82
CA LEU A 134 -6.93 5.25 -6.79
C LEU A 134 -6.63 3.80 -7.15
N LYS A 135 -6.58 2.90 -6.15
CA LYS A 135 -6.46 1.46 -6.36
C LYS A 135 -7.58 0.95 -7.28
N THR A 136 -8.82 1.26 -6.92
CA THR A 136 -10.01 0.78 -7.64
C THR A 136 -10.01 1.30 -9.09
N PHE A 137 -9.71 2.57 -9.29
CA PHE A 137 -9.56 3.17 -10.61
C PHE A 137 -8.46 2.49 -11.44
N SER A 138 -7.26 2.32 -10.87
CA SER A 138 -6.12 1.69 -11.53
C SER A 138 -6.39 0.23 -11.89
N PHE A 139 -7.16 -0.50 -11.09
CA PHE A 139 -7.62 -1.85 -11.41
C PHE A 139 -8.50 -1.85 -12.67
N TYR A 140 -9.57 -1.05 -12.69
CA TYR A 140 -10.47 -0.98 -13.84
C TYR A 140 -9.78 -0.45 -15.10
N ALA A 141 -8.90 0.54 -14.96
CA ALA A 141 -8.09 1.05 -16.07
C ALA A 141 -7.18 -0.04 -16.66
N SER A 142 -6.54 -0.85 -15.81
CA SER A 142 -5.71 -1.97 -16.26
C SER A 142 -6.50 -3.01 -17.06
N ILE A 143 -7.71 -3.35 -16.61
CA ILE A 143 -8.61 -4.27 -17.33
C ILE A 143 -9.03 -3.67 -18.68
N LEU A 144 -9.45 -2.40 -18.69
CA LEU A 144 -9.89 -1.72 -19.90
C LEU A 144 -8.76 -1.64 -20.93
N LEU A 145 -7.53 -1.32 -20.50
CA LEU A 145 -6.36 -1.29 -21.36
C LEU A 145 -5.97 -2.68 -21.87
N ALA A 146 -6.09 -3.73 -21.05
CA ALA A 146 -5.85 -5.11 -21.49
C ALA A 146 -6.86 -5.55 -22.56
N LEU A 147 -8.14 -5.14 -22.43
CA LEU A 147 -9.15 -5.33 -23.46
C LEU A 147 -8.84 -4.50 -24.71
N PHE A 148 -8.42 -3.24 -24.54
CA PHE A 148 -8.03 -2.37 -25.65
C PHE A 148 -6.89 -2.98 -26.47
N LEU A 149 -5.89 -3.55 -25.78
CA LEU A 149 -4.77 -4.27 -26.41
C LEU A 149 -5.26 -5.42 -27.32
N LEU A 150 -6.34 -6.11 -26.93
CA LEU A 150 -6.92 -7.21 -27.71
C LEU A 150 -7.36 -6.73 -29.10
N PHE A 151 -7.98 -5.56 -29.20
CA PHE A 151 -8.42 -4.97 -30.46
C PHE A 151 -7.26 -4.58 -31.39
N PHE A 152 -6.11 -4.15 -30.84
CA PHE A 152 -4.93 -3.84 -31.68
C PHE A 152 -4.15 -5.07 -32.09
N THR A 153 -4.24 -6.17 -31.35
CA THR A 153 -3.51 -7.39 -31.67
C THR A 153 -4.27 -8.26 -32.66
N LYS A 154 -3.58 -8.75 -33.69
CA LYS A 154 -4.20 -9.58 -34.74
C LYS A 154 -4.48 -11.03 -34.30
N SER A 155 -3.92 -11.46 -33.17
CA SER A 155 -4.04 -12.84 -32.70
C SER A 155 -3.98 -12.90 -31.19
N PHE A 156 -4.71 -13.88 -30.62
CA PHE A 156 -4.65 -14.19 -29.20
C PHE A 156 -3.20 -14.41 -28.72
N VAL A 157 -2.38 -15.13 -29.50
CA VAL A 157 -0.95 -15.36 -29.20
C VAL A 157 -0.18 -14.05 -29.02
N SER A 158 -0.40 -13.05 -29.90
CA SER A 158 0.29 -11.77 -29.77
C SER A 158 -0.22 -10.98 -28.57
N TRP A 159 -1.52 -11.06 -28.29
CA TRP A 159 -2.16 -10.41 -27.15
C TRP A 159 -1.62 -10.94 -25.83
N SER A 160 -1.72 -12.25 -25.61
CA SER A 160 -1.31 -12.92 -24.38
C SER A 160 0.18 -12.70 -24.10
N ARG A 161 1.03 -12.78 -25.13
CA ARG A 161 2.47 -12.52 -24.97
C ARG A 161 2.76 -11.09 -24.53
N LYS A 162 2.10 -10.10 -25.13
CA LYS A 162 2.30 -8.67 -24.80
C LYS A 162 1.78 -8.32 -23.41
N LEU A 163 0.60 -8.84 -23.06
CA LEU A 163 0.06 -8.68 -21.71
C LEU A 163 1.00 -9.32 -20.69
N GLY A 164 1.45 -10.56 -20.93
CA GLY A 164 2.41 -11.24 -20.07
C GLY A 164 3.72 -10.48 -19.89
N TYR A 165 4.29 -9.91 -20.96
CA TYR A 165 5.46 -9.03 -20.84
C TYR A 165 5.18 -7.77 -20.04
N SER A 166 3.99 -7.17 -20.17
CA SER A 166 3.62 -5.96 -19.40
C SER A 166 3.49 -6.27 -17.91
N LEU A 167 2.98 -7.46 -17.55
CA LEU A 167 2.94 -7.96 -16.17
C LEU A 167 4.36 -8.16 -15.62
N LEU A 168 5.22 -8.89 -16.35
CA LEU A 168 6.60 -9.15 -15.92
C LEU A 168 7.44 -7.88 -15.84
N PHE A 169 7.27 -6.95 -16.78
CA PHE A 169 7.96 -5.66 -16.78
C PHE A 169 7.60 -4.81 -15.56
N THR A 170 6.41 -5.01 -14.99
CA THR A 170 6.00 -4.33 -13.76
C THR A 170 6.50 -5.08 -12.52
N ALA A 171 6.33 -6.40 -12.49
CA ALA A 171 6.61 -7.20 -11.29
C ALA A 171 8.11 -7.39 -11.01
N LEU A 172 8.93 -7.64 -12.04
CA LEU A 172 10.36 -7.95 -11.84
C LEU A 172 11.17 -6.76 -11.28
N PRO A 173 11.02 -5.51 -11.78
CA PRO A 173 11.71 -4.38 -11.18
C PRO A 173 11.27 -4.11 -9.74
N LEU A 174 9.99 -4.30 -9.42
CA LEU A 174 9.48 -4.16 -8.05
C LEU A 174 10.03 -5.24 -7.12
N TYR A 175 10.20 -6.48 -7.61
CA TYR A 175 10.91 -7.52 -6.86
C TYR A 175 12.35 -7.13 -6.53
N ALA A 176 13.08 -6.64 -7.53
CA ALA A 176 14.44 -6.17 -7.33
C ALA A 176 14.49 -5.00 -6.33
N PHE A 177 13.51 -4.09 -6.40
CA PHE A 177 13.37 -2.99 -5.47
C PHE A 177 13.09 -3.48 -4.05
N ASN A 178 12.12 -4.39 -3.84
CA ASN A 178 11.81 -4.95 -2.53
C ASN A 178 12.99 -5.71 -1.90
N PHE A 179 13.88 -6.29 -2.70
CA PHE A 179 15.10 -6.92 -2.19
C PHE A 179 16.20 -5.92 -1.82
N ALA A 180 16.35 -4.84 -2.60
CA ALA A 180 17.36 -3.81 -2.37
C ALA A 180 16.97 -2.83 -1.26
N LEU A 181 15.67 -2.51 -1.16
CA LEU A 181 15.14 -1.44 -0.34
C LEU A 181 15.46 -1.59 1.16
N PRO A 182 15.37 -2.77 1.81
CA PRO A 182 15.76 -2.92 3.22
C PRO A 182 17.19 -2.43 3.51
N LYS A 183 18.16 -2.87 2.68
CA LYS A 183 19.56 -2.49 2.82
C LYS A 183 19.78 -1.00 2.53
N THR A 184 19.02 -0.44 1.60
CA THR A 184 19.08 0.98 1.28
C THR A 184 18.48 1.82 2.42
N LEU A 185 17.35 1.42 2.99
CA LEU A 185 16.69 2.11 4.10
C LEU A 185 17.55 2.09 5.36
N GLU A 186 18.18 0.97 5.71
CA GLU A 186 19.07 0.90 6.90
C GLU A 186 20.23 1.91 6.86
N ASN A 187 20.72 2.24 5.67
CA ASN A 187 21.88 3.13 5.49
C ASN A 187 21.50 4.61 5.35
N ILE A 188 20.28 4.92 4.88
CA ILE A 188 19.87 6.30 4.57
C ILE A 188 18.97 6.88 5.67
N THR A 189 18.28 6.03 6.42
CA THR A 189 17.29 6.45 7.40
C THR A 189 17.96 6.92 8.70
N PRO A 190 17.60 8.09 9.25
CA PRO A 190 18.05 8.56 10.57
C PRO A 190 17.76 7.52 11.66
N GLU A 191 18.60 7.47 12.70
CA GLU A 191 18.49 6.47 13.78
C GLU A 191 17.13 6.50 14.47
N GLU A 192 16.50 7.67 14.57
CA GLU A 192 15.19 7.86 15.18
C GLU A 192 14.06 7.16 14.43
N ILE A 193 14.26 6.87 13.14
CA ILE A 193 13.23 6.24 12.27
C ILE A 193 13.57 4.77 12.01
N LYS A 194 14.80 4.31 12.33
CA LYS A 194 15.24 2.93 12.10
C LYS A 194 14.38 1.90 12.81
N GLU A 195 13.80 2.24 13.97
CA GLU A 195 12.91 1.35 14.73
C GLU A 195 11.60 1.03 14.01
N PHE A 196 11.21 1.82 13.01
CA PHE A 196 10.03 1.61 12.17
C PHE A 196 10.36 0.84 10.88
N ILE A 197 11.63 0.71 10.51
CA ILE A 197 12.05 0.00 9.29
C ILE A 197 11.52 -1.45 9.27
N PRO A 198 11.60 -2.26 10.34
CA PRO A 198 11.05 -3.62 10.32
C PRO A 198 9.55 -3.66 10.04
N ILE A 199 8.80 -2.70 10.59
CA ILE A 199 7.35 -2.58 10.41
C ILE A 199 7.02 -2.19 8.95
N ILE A 200 7.80 -1.27 8.37
CA ILE A 200 7.68 -0.88 6.96
C ILE A 200 8.00 -2.06 6.04
N ILE A 201 9.08 -2.77 6.34
CA ILE A 201 9.51 -3.95 5.58
C ILE A 201 8.45 -5.05 5.63
N GLU A 202 7.88 -5.35 6.79
CA GLU A 202 6.83 -6.36 6.94
C GLU A 202 5.62 -6.07 6.03
N LYS A 203 5.17 -4.81 5.98
CA LYS A 203 4.07 -4.41 5.09
C LYS A 203 4.45 -4.47 3.61
N LEU A 204 5.70 -4.15 3.27
CA LEU A 204 6.21 -4.33 1.92
C LEU A 204 6.31 -5.81 1.52
N TYR A 205 6.58 -6.73 2.46
CA TYR A 205 6.55 -8.17 2.18
C TYR A 205 5.16 -8.67 1.78
N TYR A 206 4.08 -8.07 2.31
CA TYR A 206 2.71 -8.42 1.88
C TYR A 206 2.49 -8.14 0.38
N SER A 207 3.13 -7.10 -0.16
CA SER A 207 3.10 -6.82 -1.59
C SER A 207 3.79 -7.90 -2.45
N ASN A 208 4.67 -8.73 -1.87
CA ASN A 208 5.37 -9.79 -2.59
C ASN A 208 4.44 -10.91 -3.06
N GLU A 209 3.35 -11.19 -2.34
CA GLU A 209 2.36 -12.19 -2.79
C GLU A 209 1.69 -11.73 -4.08
N LEU A 210 1.27 -10.46 -4.14
CA LEU A 210 0.69 -9.87 -5.33
C LEU A 210 1.69 -9.87 -6.50
N LEU A 211 2.95 -9.46 -6.24
CA LEU A 211 4.02 -9.49 -7.25
C LEU A 211 4.29 -10.92 -7.75
N LEU A 212 4.19 -11.93 -6.87
CA LEU A 212 4.36 -13.33 -7.23
C LEU A 212 3.26 -13.78 -8.17
N VAL A 213 2.01 -13.48 -7.82
CA VAL A 213 0.84 -13.80 -8.64
C VAL A 213 0.96 -13.14 -10.01
N LEU A 214 1.30 -11.85 -10.08
CA LEU A 214 1.52 -11.14 -11.34
C LEU A 214 2.65 -11.76 -12.18
N SER A 215 3.72 -12.21 -11.51
CA SER A 215 4.85 -12.86 -12.18
C SER A 215 4.45 -14.22 -12.76
N ILE A 216 3.77 -15.06 -11.96
CA ILE A 216 3.27 -16.36 -12.39
C ILE A 216 2.31 -16.21 -13.56
N LEU A 217 1.33 -15.30 -13.46
CA LEU A 217 0.40 -15.00 -14.55
C LEU A 217 1.13 -14.50 -15.81
N GLY A 218 2.13 -13.63 -15.64
CA GLY A 218 2.97 -13.14 -16.73
C GLY A 218 3.70 -14.27 -17.47
N PHE A 219 4.37 -15.15 -16.73
CA PHE A 219 5.05 -16.30 -17.30
C PHE A 219 4.09 -17.29 -17.95
N LEU A 220 2.97 -17.63 -17.30
CA LEU A 220 1.95 -18.53 -17.84
C LEU A 220 1.41 -18.03 -19.19
N LEU A 221 1.06 -16.74 -19.28
CA LEU A 221 0.60 -16.14 -20.53
C LEU A 221 1.65 -16.26 -21.65
N ILE A 222 2.93 -16.02 -21.34
CA ILE A 222 4.01 -16.13 -22.31
C ILE A 222 4.21 -17.59 -22.76
N ILE A 223 4.24 -18.53 -21.82
CA ILE A 223 4.41 -19.97 -22.09
C ILE A 223 3.25 -20.48 -22.96
N ILE A 224 2.00 -20.21 -22.57
CA ILE A 224 0.81 -20.57 -23.34
C ILE A 224 0.89 -20.00 -24.76
N SER A 225 1.34 -18.74 -24.89
CA SER A 225 1.54 -18.12 -26.21
C SER A 225 2.53 -18.90 -27.08
N TYR A 226 3.65 -19.33 -26.51
CA TYR A 226 4.65 -20.14 -27.22
C TYR A 226 4.12 -21.52 -27.60
N ILE A 227 3.42 -22.21 -26.70
CA ILE A 227 2.83 -23.52 -26.97
C ILE A 227 1.82 -23.43 -28.13
N ILE A 228 0.93 -22.43 -28.12
CA ILE A 228 -0.06 -22.25 -29.18
C ILE A 228 0.63 -21.94 -30.52
N GLU A 229 1.68 -21.12 -30.51
CA GLU A 229 2.44 -20.80 -31.72
C GLU A 229 3.09 -22.06 -32.32
N GLU A 230 3.68 -22.90 -31.47
CA GLU A 230 4.34 -24.14 -31.89
C GLU A 230 3.34 -25.18 -32.45
N ILE A 231 2.18 -25.35 -31.80
CA ILE A 231 1.11 -26.22 -32.31
C ILE A 231 0.63 -25.74 -33.69
N LYS A 232 0.47 -24.42 -33.89
CA LYS A 232 0.07 -23.87 -35.19
C LYS A 232 1.13 -24.13 -36.26
N LYS A 233 2.42 -23.97 -35.95
CA LYS A 233 3.52 -24.25 -36.88
C LYS A 233 3.53 -25.72 -37.32
N ARG A 234 3.31 -26.66 -36.39
CA ARG A 234 3.25 -28.10 -36.71
C ARG A 234 2.06 -28.47 -37.59
N LYS A 235 0.89 -27.88 -37.34
CA LYS A 235 -0.30 -28.11 -38.18
C LYS A 235 -0.11 -27.63 -39.62
N VAL A 236 0.53 -26.48 -39.82
CA VAL A 236 0.82 -25.97 -41.18
C VAL A 236 1.77 -26.92 -41.91
N LYS A 237 2.87 -27.35 -41.28
CA LYS A 237 3.81 -28.31 -41.87
C LYS A 237 3.15 -29.65 -42.24
N ALA A 238 2.20 -30.12 -41.43
CA ALA A 238 1.47 -31.36 -41.70
C ALA A 238 0.45 -31.25 -42.86
N GLN A 239 0.08 -30.03 -43.28
CA GLN A 239 -0.79 -29.79 -44.43
C GLN A 239 0.02 -29.60 -45.74
N GLU A 240 1.32 -29.36 -45.63
CA GLU A 240 2.25 -29.20 -46.76
C GLU A 240 2.92 -30.53 -47.19
N LEU A 241 2.74 -31.59 -46.39
CA LEU A 241 3.18 -32.97 -46.65
C LEU A 241 2.02 -33.80 -47.22
#